data_AF-A0A7V3M5Y6-F1
#
_entry.id   AF-A0A7V3M5Y6-F1
#
_cell.length_a   1.000
_cell.length_b   1.000
_cell.length_c   1.000
_cell.angle_alpha   90.00
_cell.angle_beta   90.00
_cell.angle_gamma   90.00
#
_symmetry.space_group_name_H-M   'P 1'
#
loop_
_entity.id
_entity.type
_entity.pdbx_description
1 polymer ?
#
loop_
_entity_poly.entity_id
_entity_poly.type
_entity_poly.pdbx_seq_one_letter_code
_entity_poly.pdbx_strand_id
1 'polypeptide(L)'
;MAAQPVNKWVQSVFWFVSALPSFGHIPKHSADDYVGRTSPLLGTAFAFWIVLIGTIVLWLIANGTLAQWYWGDSVGTVLNVALVFTAVLYIAGFWQFFTREEQYPN
;
A
#
# COMPACT_ATOMS: atom_id res chain seq x y z
N MET A 1 23.18 -14.38 -15.34
CA MET A 1 22.31 -15.44 -14.76
C MET A 1 20.88 -14.93 -14.78
N ALA A 2 20.03 -15.55 -15.60
CA ALA A 2 18.64 -15.15 -15.79
C ALA A 2 17.76 -15.82 -14.73
N ALA A 3 17.53 -15.13 -13.61
CA ALA A 3 16.52 -15.46 -12.61
C ALA A 3 15.74 -14.19 -12.28
N GLN A 4 15.07 -13.61 -13.27
CA GLN A 4 14.53 -12.24 -13.19
C GLN A 4 12.99 -12.12 -13.34
N PRO A 5 12.24 -12.97 -14.08
CA PRO A 5 10.80 -12.70 -14.27
C PRO A 5 9.95 -13.06 -13.05
N VAL A 6 10.22 -14.19 -12.36
CA VAL A 6 9.40 -14.64 -11.22
C VAL A 6 9.54 -13.69 -10.02
N ASN A 7 10.73 -13.10 -9.81
CA ASN A 7 10.99 -12.20 -8.69
C ASN A 7 10.19 -10.88 -8.83
N LYS A 8 10.09 -10.32 -10.05
CA LYS A 8 9.33 -9.08 -10.30
C LYS A 8 7.84 -9.24 -10.02
N TRP A 9 7.24 -10.35 -10.47
CA TRP A 9 5.83 -10.63 -10.20
C TRP A 9 5.56 -10.77 -8.70
N VAL A 10 6.40 -11.51 -7.98
CA VAL A 10 6.28 -11.64 -6.52
C VAL A 10 6.44 -10.29 -5.82
N GLN A 11 7.44 -9.49 -6.21
CA GLN A 11 7.64 -8.15 -5.64
C GLN A 11 6.48 -7.20 -5.95
N SER A 12 5.88 -7.29 -7.13
CA SER A 12 4.70 -6.49 -7.48
C SER A 12 3.46 -6.89 -6.68
N VAL A 13 3.25 -8.18 -6.39
CA VAL A 13 2.17 -8.64 -5.49
C VAL A 13 2.37 -8.09 -4.07
N PHE A 14 3.61 -8.06 -3.60
CA PHE A 14 4.00 -7.53 -2.29
C PHE A 14 4.52 -6.09 -2.36
N TRP A 15 4.07 -5.29 -3.35
CA TRP A 15 4.60 -3.94 -3.62
C TRP A 15 4.59 -3.03 -2.39
N PHE A 16 3.58 -3.17 -1.54
CA PHE A 16 3.39 -2.38 -0.31
C PHE A 16 4.48 -2.62 0.74
N VAL A 17 5.18 -3.76 0.67
CA VAL A 17 6.40 -4.04 1.45
C VAL A 17 7.64 -3.73 0.62
N SER A 18 7.67 -4.18 -0.63
CA SER A 18 8.82 -4.04 -1.54
C SER A 18 9.17 -2.59 -1.86
N ALA A 19 8.24 -1.65 -1.68
CA ALA A 19 8.49 -0.22 -1.84
C ALA A 19 9.28 0.41 -0.67
N LEU A 20 9.25 -0.18 0.54
CA LEU A 20 9.84 0.40 1.75
C LEU A 20 11.36 0.68 1.65
N PRO A 21 12.19 -0.20 1.05
CA PRO A 21 13.62 0.10 0.87
C PRO A 21 13.88 1.34 0.01
N SER A 22 12.92 1.78 -0.81
CA SER A 22 13.05 3.00 -1.62
C SER A 22 13.19 4.25 -0.75
N PHE A 23 12.65 4.27 0.48
CA PHE A 23 12.83 5.39 1.42
C PHE A 23 14.30 5.61 1.79
N GLY A 24 15.09 4.55 1.92
CA GLY A 24 16.53 4.64 2.24
C GLY A 24 17.39 5.19 1.10
N HIS A 25 16.84 5.32 -0.10
CA HIS A 25 17.54 5.80 -1.30
C HIS A 25 17.19 7.24 -1.66
N ILE A 26 16.13 7.82 -1.08
CA ILE A 26 15.74 9.23 -1.26
C ILE A 26 16.90 10.20 -0.98
N PRO A 27 17.68 10.06 0.12
CA PRO A 27 18.76 10.99 0.40
C PRO A 27 19.92 10.91 -0.61
N LYS A 28 20.09 9.74 -1.25
CA LYS A 28 21.18 9.48 -2.22
C LYS A 28 20.89 10.06 -3.60
N HIS A 29 19.61 10.31 -3.91
CA HIS A 29 19.13 10.79 -5.19
C HIS A 29 18.28 12.06 -5.03
N SER A 30 18.59 12.91 -4.04
CA SER A 30 17.81 14.12 -3.72
C SER A 30 17.77 15.15 -4.85
N ALA A 31 18.77 15.13 -5.74
CA ALA A 31 18.87 16.01 -6.90
C ALA A 31 18.40 15.37 -8.23
N ASP A 32 17.91 14.13 -8.18
CA ASP A 32 17.53 13.36 -9.38
C ASP A 32 16.01 13.15 -9.44
N ASP A 33 15.49 12.90 -10.64
CA ASP A 33 14.07 12.63 -10.91
C ASP A 33 13.54 11.39 -10.15
N TYR A 34 14.43 10.62 -9.54
CA TYR A 34 14.12 9.48 -8.68
C TYR A 34 13.04 9.80 -7.64
N VAL A 35 13.10 10.97 -6.99
CA VAL A 35 12.11 11.39 -5.99
C VAL A 35 10.75 11.67 -6.64
N GLY A 36 10.73 12.36 -7.78
CA GLY A 36 9.49 12.66 -8.52
C GLY A 36 8.80 11.39 -9.05
N ARG A 37 9.58 10.37 -9.41
CA ARG A 37 9.09 9.08 -9.92
C ARG A 37 8.66 8.12 -8.82
N THR A 38 9.34 8.15 -7.67
CA THR A 38 9.11 7.20 -6.57
C THR A 38 8.12 7.72 -5.53
N SER A 39 7.93 9.05 -5.43
CA SER A 39 7.01 9.65 -4.46
C SER A 39 5.54 9.26 -4.62
N PRO A 40 4.96 9.09 -5.83
CA PRO A 40 3.58 8.62 -5.96
C PRO A 40 3.40 7.22 -5.39
N LEU A 41 4.33 6.30 -5.71
CA LEU A 41 4.33 4.93 -5.19
C LEU A 41 4.47 4.89 -3.66
N LEU A 42 5.38 5.70 -3.11
CA LEU A 42 5.58 5.79 -1.67
C LEU A 42 4.37 6.40 -0.95
N GLY A 43 3.74 7.41 -1.56
CA GLY A 43 2.51 8.00 -1.05
C GLY A 43 1.37 6.99 -1.03
N THR A 44 1.20 6.22 -2.11
CA THR A 44 0.20 5.14 -2.17
C THR A 44 0.51 4.02 -1.20
N ALA A 45 1.78 3.66 -0.99
CA ALA A 45 2.19 2.68 0.03
C ALA A 45 1.83 3.15 1.45
N PHE A 46 2.09 4.42 1.77
CA PHE A 46 1.72 5.00 3.07
C PHE A 46 0.20 5.02 3.27
N ALA A 47 -0.54 5.50 2.28
CA ALA A 47 -2.00 5.51 2.33
C ALA A 47 -2.57 4.10 2.51
N PHE A 48 -2.03 3.12 1.79
CA PHE A 48 -2.42 1.72 1.90
C PHE A 48 -2.22 1.19 3.33
N TRP A 49 -1.04 1.41 3.92
CA TRP A 49 -0.76 0.97 5.29
C TRP A 49 -1.67 1.64 6.33
N ILE A 50 -1.92 2.95 6.20
CA ILE A 50 -2.81 3.68 7.10
C ILE A 50 -4.23 3.10 7.05
N VAL A 51 -4.77 2.91 5.84
CA VAL A 51 -6.13 2.36 5.67
C VAL A 51 -6.19 0.91 6.14
N LEU A 52 -5.19 0.08 5.82
CA LEU A 52 -5.15 -1.33 6.21
C LEU A 52 -5.11 -1.47 7.74
N ILE A 53 -4.19 -0.77 8.41
CA ILE A 53 -4.07 -0.80 9.87
C ILE A 53 -5.34 -0.25 10.52
N GLY A 54 -5.86 0.88 10.01
CA GLY A 54 -7.11 1.46 10.49
C GLY A 54 -8.29 0.48 10.37
N THR A 55 -8.37 -0.25 9.26
CA THR A 55 -9.40 -1.29 9.03
C THR A 55 -9.27 -2.43 10.01
N ILE A 56 -8.05 -2.94 10.25
CA ILE A 56 -7.80 -4.01 11.23
C ILE A 56 -8.21 -3.57 12.64
N VAL A 57 -7.81 -2.36 13.05
CA VAL A 57 -8.16 -1.80 14.37
C VAL A 57 -9.68 -1.65 14.49
N LEU A 58 -10.35 -1.08 13.48
CA LEU A 58 -11.81 -0.94 13.48
C LEU A 58 -12.51 -2.30 13.52
N TRP A 59 -11.99 -3.30 12.83
CA TRP A 59 -12.56 -4.65 12.84
C TRP A 59 -12.41 -5.31 14.21
N LEU A 60 -11.25 -5.18 14.86
CA LEU A 60 -11.04 -5.65 16.23
C LEU A 60 -11.99 -4.97 17.22
N ILE A 61 -12.19 -3.66 17.08
CA ILE A 61 -13.14 -2.89 17.88
C ILE A 61 -14.57 -3.37 17.63
N ALA A 62 -14.99 -3.53 16.36
CA ALA A 62 -16.34 -3.94 15.96
C ALA A 62 -16.74 -5.31 16.52
N ASN A 63 -15.78 -6.24 16.62
CA ASN A 63 -15.99 -7.56 17.22
C ASN A 63 -15.89 -7.55 18.75
N GLY A 64 -15.54 -6.41 19.35
CA GLY A 64 -15.58 -6.18 20.79
C GLY A 64 -16.98 -5.79 21.26
N THR A 65 -17.36 -6.23 22.47
CA THR A 65 -18.66 -5.97 23.08
C THR A 65 -18.96 -4.48 23.30
N LEU A 66 -17.93 -3.64 23.44
CA LEU A 66 -18.10 -2.20 23.66
C LEU A 66 -18.53 -1.46 22.38
N ALA A 67 -18.04 -1.85 21.21
CA ALA A 67 -18.28 -1.10 19.97
C ALA A 67 -19.70 -1.26 19.43
N GLN A 68 -20.25 -2.48 19.53
CA GLN A 68 -21.66 -2.73 19.18
C GLN A 68 -22.61 -1.86 20.00
N TRP A 69 -22.26 -1.56 21.26
CA TRP A 69 -23.06 -0.74 22.16
C TRP A 69 -23.05 0.75 21.80
N TYR A 70 -21.90 1.29 21.38
CA TYR A 70 -21.74 2.73 21.14
C TYR A 70 -21.97 3.15 19.68
N TRP A 71 -21.71 2.27 18.71
CA TRP A 71 -21.65 2.64 17.29
C TRP A 71 -22.69 1.95 16.41
N GLY A 72 -23.32 0.86 16.90
CA GLY A 72 -24.34 0.10 16.18
C GLY A 72 -23.89 -0.33 14.78
N ASP A 73 -24.81 -0.28 13.80
CA ASP A 73 -24.55 -0.68 12.40
C ASP A 73 -23.56 0.23 11.65
N SER A 74 -23.25 1.42 12.19
CA SER A 74 -22.37 2.40 11.53
C SER A 74 -20.95 1.88 11.33
N VAL A 75 -20.47 0.99 12.21
CA VAL A 75 -19.11 0.42 12.12
C VAL A 75 -18.96 -0.47 10.88
N GLY A 76 -20.00 -1.23 10.54
CA GLY A 76 -20.01 -2.09 9.35
C GLY A 76 -19.89 -1.26 8.07
N THR A 77 -20.60 -0.13 8.00
CA THR A 77 -20.52 0.80 6.86
C THR A 77 -19.11 1.38 6.71
N VAL A 78 -18.49 1.85 7.80
CA VAL A 78 -17.13 2.40 7.77
C VAL A 78 -16.12 1.32 7.35
N LEU A 79 -16.25 0.10 7.86
CA LEU A 79 -15.41 -1.04 7.45
C LEU A 79 -15.55 -1.35 5.96
N ASN A 80 -16.77 -1.37 5.43
CA ASN A 80 -17.00 -1.61 4.01
C ASN A 80 -16.34 -0.53 3.13
N VAL A 81 -16.49 0.74 3.51
CA VAL A 81 -15.82 1.85 2.81
C VAL A 81 -14.30 1.71 2.89
N ALA A 82 -13.76 1.42 4.06
CA ALA A 82 -12.32 1.26 4.25
C ALA A 82 -11.76 0.12 3.38
N LEU A 83 -12.46 -1.02 3.32
CA LEU A 83 -12.11 -2.15 2.45
C LEU A 83 -12.12 -1.79 0.96
N VAL A 84 -13.10 -1.00 0.51
CA VAL A 84 -13.13 -0.50 -0.88
C VAL A 84 -11.89 0.35 -1.17
N PHE A 85 -11.54 1.28 -0.27
CA PHE A 85 -10.33 2.09 -0.43
C PHE A 85 -9.05 1.25 -0.35
N THR A 86 -8.98 0.24 0.51
CA THR A 86 -7.86 -0.71 0.55
C THR A 86 -7.68 -1.40 -0.79
N ALA A 87 -8.76 -1.89 -1.41
CA ALA A 87 -8.70 -2.55 -2.71
C ALA A 87 -8.27 -1.59 -3.82
N VAL A 88 -8.83 -0.37 -3.85
CA VAL A 88 -8.45 0.66 -4.84
C VAL A 88 -6.97 1.04 -4.70
N LEU A 89 -6.49 1.27 -3.47
CA LEU A 89 -5.09 1.59 -3.20
C LEU A 89 -4.16 0.43 -3.56
N TYR A 90 -4.58 -0.81 -3.32
CA TYR A 90 -3.83 -2.00 -3.71
C TYR A 90 -3.62 -2.06 -5.22
N ILE A 91 -4.69 -1.87 -6.01
CA ILE A 91 -4.64 -1.90 -7.47
C ILE A 91 -3.79 -0.74 -8.00
N ALA A 92 -3.98 0.47 -7.46
CA ALA A 92 -3.22 1.65 -7.86
C ALA A 92 -1.72 1.48 -7.59
N GLY A 93 -1.35 1.00 -6.39
CA GLY A 93 0.04 0.77 -6.02
C GLY A 93 0.69 -0.38 -6.80
N PHE A 94 -0.06 -1.46 -7.05
CA PHE A 94 0.37 -2.54 -7.92
C PHE A 94 0.71 -2.02 -9.32
N TRP A 95 -0.18 -1.22 -9.92
CA TRP A 95 0.03 -0.61 -11.23
C TRP A 95 1.24 0.34 -11.25
N GLN A 96 1.37 1.21 -10.24
CA GLN A 96 2.51 2.12 -10.11
C GLN A 96 3.84 1.36 -9.99
N PHE A 97 3.88 0.30 -9.19
CA PHE A 97 5.08 -0.53 -9.01
C PHE A 97 5.44 -1.24 -10.32
N PHE A 98 4.45 -1.84 -10.97
CA PHE A 98 4.66 -2.58 -12.20
C PHE A 98 5.15 -1.69 -13.33
N THR A 99 4.50 -0.54 -13.56
CA THR A 99 4.90 0.41 -14.61
C THR A 99 6.27 1.04 -14.34
N ARG A 100 6.63 1.28 -13.08
CA ARG A 100 7.99 1.71 -12.69
C ARG A 100 9.05 0.67 -13.08
N GLU A 101 8.82 -0.60 -12.77
CA GLU A 101 9.76 -1.70 -13.05
C GLU A 101 9.87 -2.03 -14.55
N GLU A 102 8.83 -1.75 -15.34
CA GLU A 102 8.89 -1.81 -16.81
C GLU A 102 9.73 -0.69 -17.40
N GLN A 103 9.57 0.54 -16.90
CA GLN A 103 10.34 1.71 -17.35
C GLN A 103 11.81 1.66 -16.91
N TYR A 104 12.08 1.07 -15.75
CA TYR A 104 13.42 0.97 -15.16
C TYR A 104 13.66 -0.47 -14.68
N PRO A 105 13.97 -1.39 -15.60
CA PRO A 105 14.29 -2.75 -15.21
C PRO A 105 15.62 -2.74 -14.45
N ASN A 106 15.56 -3.07 -13.16
CA ASN A 106 16.73 -3.39 -12.34
C ASN A 106 17.54 -4.55 -12.94
#